data_AF-A0A533U7N6-F1
#
_entry.id   AF-A0A533U7N6-F1
#
_cell.length_a   1.000
_cell.length_b   1.000
_cell.length_c   1.000
_cell.angle_alpha   90.00
_cell.angle_beta   90.00
_cell.angle_gamma   90.00
#
_symmetry.space_group_name_H-M   'P 1'
#
loop_
_entity.id
_entity.type
_entity.pdbx_description
1 polymer ?
#
loop_
_entity_poly.entity_id
_entity_poly.type
_entity_poly.pdbx_seq_one_letter_code
_entity_poly.pdbx_strand_id
1 'polypeptide(L)'
;MNFLLIDADSQQPFSDVTVSISVFKGDKALFGHIFKSDSGNFLISAFPQESGEVSINEWGGVFSSVLDQHSGKYDIKGPIFNSGGLYRFKINVLTMGSYDNQVSKSYNVAISIPETDQYQIYDKGYGKQTVTVIAYYDQIDNFKYDSEKKSINFVMPFNWSEDNIKQVLLVHQEIKIPKSFGDFLVTKYDAYVNGIKLPDRAITIDDYSSDDRIVHLVLYKQELSDLAIKQQTSKLEMDYSLLPSNETGFPMVQFTRNAQFKVSLSWDPPKITAGSNTSFFFKILDPYLINQTAGAVGYDFSIIANHKPIFQKSGVTTDSDTDNTITVSIPANATGPITIAFENLKGNSFAGAEFTSVVSNPSPVPEFPFSSMIILLITFTTIILFSKLRQFSSFFV
;
A
#
# COMPACT_ATOMS: atom_id res chain seq x y z
N MET A 1 -18.63 -19.40 1.05
CA MET A 1 -18.64 -18.98 2.46
C MET A 1 -19.15 -20.14 3.30
N ASN A 2 -18.56 -20.38 4.48
CA ASN A 2 -18.97 -21.46 5.37
C ASN A 2 -19.24 -20.90 6.77
N PHE A 3 -20.39 -21.23 7.35
CA PHE A 3 -20.73 -20.90 8.74
C PHE A 3 -21.04 -22.18 9.50
N LEU A 4 -20.52 -22.30 10.71
CA LEU A 4 -20.78 -23.43 11.58
C LEU A 4 -21.18 -22.91 12.96
N LEU A 5 -22.35 -23.31 13.44
CA LEU A 5 -22.76 -23.01 14.81
C LEU A 5 -22.30 -24.15 15.72
N ILE A 6 -21.30 -23.88 16.55
CA ILE A 6 -20.72 -24.85 17.49
C ILE A 6 -21.03 -24.48 18.94
N ASP A 7 -21.20 -25.51 19.76
CA ASP A 7 -21.22 -25.38 21.20
C ASP A 7 -19.78 -25.14 21.72
N ALA A 8 -19.60 -24.11 22.54
CA ALA A 8 -18.27 -23.68 22.96
C ALA A 8 -17.59 -24.68 23.91
N ASP A 9 -18.35 -25.46 24.68
CA ASP A 9 -17.82 -26.39 25.67
C ASP A 9 -17.44 -27.73 25.03
N SER A 10 -18.34 -28.27 24.22
CA SER A 10 -18.17 -29.58 23.56
C SER A 10 -17.47 -29.50 22.20
N GLN A 11 -17.38 -28.31 21.60
CA GLN A 11 -16.86 -28.07 20.25
C GLN A 11 -17.62 -28.86 19.17
N GLN A 12 -18.85 -29.29 19.46
CA GLN A 12 -19.71 -30.01 18.51
C GLN A 12 -20.68 -29.04 17.81
N PRO A 13 -21.02 -29.27 16.53
CA PRO A 13 -22.07 -28.52 15.86
C PRO A 13 -23.44 -28.76 16.51
N PHE A 14 -24.26 -27.72 16.61
CA PHE A 14 -25.67 -27.89 16.93
C PHE A 14 -26.42 -28.49 15.74
N SER A 15 -27.33 -29.45 15.98
CA SER A 15 -28.26 -29.92 14.94
C SER A 15 -29.44 -28.94 14.77
N ASP A 16 -30.18 -29.09 13.67
CA ASP A 16 -31.49 -28.48 13.42
C ASP A 16 -31.51 -26.95 13.68
N VAL A 17 -30.60 -26.25 13.01
CA VAL A 17 -30.37 -24.82 13.22
C VAL A 17 -31.14 -24.04 12.16
N THR A 18 -31.87 -23.02 12.62
CA THR A 18 -32.46 -22.00 11.74
C THR A 18 -31.77 -20.66 11.98
N VAL A 19 -31.30 -20.02 10.91
CA VAL A 19 -30.72 -18.66 10.97
C VAL A 19 -31.42 -17.74 9.99
N SER A 20 -31.68 -16.50 10.39
CA SER A 20 -32.01 -15.41 9.49
C SER A 20 -30.76 -14.60 9.21
N ILE A 21 -30.34 -14.52 7.95
CA ILE A 21 -29.19 -13.72 7.54
C ILE A 21 -29.68 -12.55 6.70
N SER A 22 -29.28 -11.33 7.07
CA SER A 22 -29.47 -10.11 6.27
C SER A 22 -28.11 -9.56 5.86
N VAL A 23 -27.97 -9.22 4.59
CA VAL A 23 -26.71 -8.74 4.00
C VAL A 23 -26.86 -7.30 3.56
N PHE A 24 -25.86 -6.48 3.87
CA PHE A 24 -25.82 -5.05 3.59
C PHE A 24 -24.48 -4.67 2.96
N LYS A 25 -24.48 -3.63 2.13
CA LYS A 25 -23.28 -2.95 1.64
C LYS A 25 -23.52 -1.45 1.75
N GLY A 26 -22.68 -0.76 2.53
CA GLY A 26 -23.06 0.54 3.08
C GLY A 26 -24.44 0.45 3.74
N ASP A 27 -25.27 1.48 3.58
CA ASP A 27 -26.62 1.51 4.16
C ASP A 27 -27.67 0.78 3.31
N LYS A 28 -27.26 0.16 2.20
CA LYS A 28 -28.16 -0.58 1.31
C LYS A 28 -28.29 -2.04 1.77
N ALA A 29 -29.52 -2.45 2.06
CA ALA A 29 -29.85 -3.87 2.19
C ALA A 29 -29.76 -4.55 0.81
N LEU A 30 -29.02 -5.64 0.72
CA LEU A 30 -28.81 -6.40 -0.51
C LEU A 30 -29.81 -7.55 -0.63
N PHE A 31 -29.90 -8.38 0.42
CA PHE A 31 -30.90 -9.45 0.53
C PHE A 31 -31.02 -9.91 1.99
N GLY A 32 -32.10 -10.65 2.28
CA GLY A 32 -32.25 -11.37 3.53
C GLY A 32 -32.98 -12.69 3.30
N HIS A 33 -32.58 -13.73 4.03
CA HIS A 33 -33.19 -15.05 3.89
C HIS A 33 -33.06 -15.87 5.17
N ILE A 34 -33.98 -16.83 5.32
CA ILE A 34 -33.97 -17.80 6.41
C ILE A 34 -33.35 -19.08 5.88
N PHE A 35 -32.24 -19.48 6.49
CA PHE A 35 -31.51 -20.70 6.16
C PHE A 35 -31.74 -21.73 7.26
N LYS A 36 -31.91 -22.98 6.87
CA LYS A 36 -31.97 -24.14 7.75
C LYS A 36 -30.84 -25.12 7.46
N SER A 37 -30.38 -25.83 8.48
CA SER A 37 -29.40 -26.90 8.37
C SER A 37 -29.59 -27.91 9.49
N ASP A 38 -29.82 -29.17 9.11
CA ASP A 38 -29.97 -30.29 10.05
C ASP A 38 -28.66 -30.55 10.82
N SER A 39 -27.52 -30.20 10.23
CA SER A 39 -26.18 -30.38 10.80
C SER A 39 -25.61 -29.14 11.51
N GLY A 40 -26.31 -28.00 11.44
CA GLY A 40 -25.81 -26.69 11.87
C GLY A 40 -24.66 -26.11 11.02
N ASN A 41 -24.25 -26.81 9.97
CA ASN A 41 -23.26 -26.35 9.01
C ASN A 41 -23.96 -25.70 7.80
N PHE A 42 -23.54 -24.50 7.42
CA PHE A 42 -24.09 -23.73 6.32
C PHE A 42 -23.02 -23.43 5.28
N LEU A 43 -23.13 -24.06 4.12
CA LEU A 43 -22.25 -23.82 2.97
C LEU A 43 -22.98 -22.97 1.94
N ILE A 44 -22.56 -21.71 1.80
CA ILE A 44 -23.17 -20.74 0.89
C ILE A 44 -22.20 -20.42 -0.24
N SER A 45 -22.61 -20.75 -1.46
CA SER A 45 -21.92 -20.41 -2.71
C SER A 45 -22.55 -19.16 -3.31
N ALA A 46 -21.74 -18.14 -3.58
CA ALA A 46 -22.20 -16.90 -4.21
C ALA A 46 -21.76 -16.84 -5.67
N PHE A 47 -22.70 -16.55 -6.58
CA PHE A 47 -22.44 -16.47 -8.01
C PHE A 47 -22.84 -15.08 -8.57
N PRO A 48 -21.90 -14.35 -9.18
CA PRO A 48 -22.22 -13.10 -9.88
C PRO A 48 -23.19 -13.33 -11.05
N GLN A 49 -24.03 -12.32 -11.31
CA GLN A 49 -24.93 -12.27 -12.47
C GLN A 49 -24.94 -10.86 -13.04
N GLU A 50 -25.10 -10.68 -14.35
CA GLU A 50 -25.09 -9.33 -14.95
C GLU A 50 -26.30 -8.47 -14.53
N SER A 51 -27.47 -9.10 -14.39
CA SER A 51 -28.72 -8.44 -14.06
C SER A 51 -29.70 -9.40 -13.39
N GLY A 52 -30.84 -8.88 -12.92
CA GLY A 52 -31.89 -9.65 -12.24
C GLY A 52 -31.91 -9.45 -10.73
N GLU A 53 -32.87 -10.11 -10.08
CA GLU A 53 -33.00 -10.11 -8.62
C GLU A 53 -32.11 -11.19 -7.99
N VAL A 54 -31.85 -11.04 -6.69
CA VAL A 54 -31.12 -12.06 -5.93
C VAL A 54 -31.97 -13.32 -5.84
N SER A 55 -31.44 -14.44 -6.31
CA SER A 55 -32.05 -15.76 -6.21
C SER A 55 -31.28 -16.63 -5.22
N ILE A 56 -32.00 -17.41 -4.41
CA ILE A 56 -31.43 -18.29 -3.39
C ILE A 56 -32.03 -19.67 -3.60
N ASN A 57 -31.18 -20.69 -3.69
CA ASN A 57 -31.61 -22.06 -3.91
C ASN A 57 -30.90 -23.01 -2.95
N GLU A 58 -31.65 -23.84 -2.23
CA GLU A 58 -31.09 -24.89 -1.38
C GLU A 58 -30.81 -26.16 -2.22
N TRP A 59 -29.66 -26.78 -2.01
CA TRP A 59 -29.39 -28.09 -2.60
C TRP A 59 -30.27 -29.15 -1.95
N GLY A 60 -30.89 -29.99 -2.78
CA GLY A 60 -31.95 -30.93 -2.35
C GLY A 60 -33.32 -30.58 -2.94
N GLY A 61 -33.52 -29.34 -3.38
CA GLY A 61 -34.72 -28.90 -4.13
C GLY A 61 -36.03 -29.02 -3.35
N VAL A 62 -37.17 -29.02 -4.04
CA VAL A 62 -38.54 -29.08 -3.47
C VAL A 62 -38.73 -30.23 -2.46
N PHE A 63 -37.91 -31.28 -2.53
CA PHE A 63 -37.95 -32.42 -1.62
C PHE A 63 -37.38 -32.12 -0.23
N SER A 64 -36.47 -31.15 -0.05
CA SER A 64 -36.00 -30.72 1.29
C SER A 64 -37.16 -30.18 2.12
N SER A 65 -37.98 -29.32 1.52
CA SER A 65 -39.15 -28.71 2.17
C SER A 65 -40.33 -29.67 2.36
N VAL A 66 -40.43 -30.76 1.60
CA VAL A 66 -41.50 -31.77 1.72
C VAL A 66 -41.13 -32.88 2.70
N LEU A 67 -39.85 -33.25 2.76
CA LEU A 67 -39.34 -34.28 3.67
C LEU A 67 -38.78 -33.71 4.99
N ASP A 68 -38.80 -32.38 5.13
CA ASP A 68 -38.21 -31.61 6.24
C ASP A 68 -36.75 -31.97 6.50
N GLN A 69 -35.97 -32.10 5.42
CA GLN A 69 -34.53 -32.40 5.44
C GLN A 69 -33.77 -31.23 4.84
N HIS A 70 -32.96 -30.54 5.65
CA HIS A 70 -32.27 -29.32 5.25
C HIS A 70 -30.77 -29.57 5.12
N SER A 71 -30.26 -29.44 3.89
CA SER A 71 -28.87 -29.81 3.58
C SER A 71 -27.84 -28.82 4.13
N GLY A 72 -28.28 -27.61 4.46
CA GLY A 72 -27.39 -26.51 4.83
C GLY A 72 -26.60 -25.94 3.65
N LYS A 73 -26.82 -26.41 2.42
CA LYS A 73 -26.06 -25.98 1.23
C LYS A 73 -26.92 -25.10 0.34
N TYR A 74 -26.44 -23.89 0.04
CA TYR A 74 -27.20 -22.88 -0.70
C TYR A 74 -26.37 -22.23 -1.81
N ASP A 75 -27.00 -22.04 -2.96
CA ASP A 75 -26.48 -21.19 -4.03
C ASP A 75 -27.24 -19.87 -4.01
N ILE A 76 -26.50 -18.76 -3.95
CA ILE A 76 -27.03 -17.40 -4.03
C ILE A 76 -26.49 -16.79 -5.31
N LYS A 77 -27.38 -16.29 -6.17
CA LYS A 77 -27.01 -15.65 -7.42
C LYS A 77 -27.57 -14.23 -7.47
N GLY A 78 -26.80 -13.29 -7.98
CA GLY A 78 -27.30 -11.94 -8.21
C GLY A 78 -26.22 -10.94 -8.60
N PRO A 79 -26.62 -9.77 -9.13
CA PRO A 79 -25.68 -8.74 -9.57
C PRO A 79 -24.91 -8.06 -8.45
N ILE A 80 -25.37 -8.22 -7.21
CA ILE A 80 -24.69 -7.69 -6.03
C ILE A 80 -23.26 -8.24 -5.88
N PHE A 81 -22.95 -9.41 -6.42
CA PHE A 81 -21.61 -10.03 -6.30
C PHE A 81 -20.62 -9.60 -7.39
N ASN A 82 -21.00 -8.66 -8.28
CA ASN A 82 -20.11 -8.11 -9.31
C ASN A 82 -19.19 -6.99 -8.78
N SER A 83 -19.30 -6.63 -7.51
CA SER A 83 -18.55 -5.52 -6.91
C SER A 83 -17.83 -5.99 -5.65
N GLY A 84 -16.62 -5.48 -5.43
CA GLY A 84 -15.88 -5.64 -4.18
C GLY A 84 -16.46 -4.78 -3.06
N GLY A 85 -15.65 -4.49 -2.04
CA GLY A 85 -16.03 -3.70 -0.86
C GLY A 85 -16.44 -4.52 0.36
N LEU A 86 -16.99 -3.83 1.36
CA LEU A 86 -17.36 -4.39 2.66
C LEU A 86 -18.82 -4.86 2.67
N TYR A 87 -19.01 -6.16 2.80
CA TYR A 87 -20.32 -6.79 2.99
C TYR A 87 -20.55 -7.07 4.47
N ARG A 88 -21.65 -6.55 5.02
CA ARG A 88 -22.03 -6.73 6.42
C ARG A 88 -23.18 -7.72 6.52
N PHE A 89 -23.05 -8.70 7.38
CA PHE A 89 -24.00 -9.77 7.64
C PHE A 89 -24.55 -9.63 9.05
N LYS A 90 -25.87 -9.47 9.17
CA LYS A 90 -26.58 -9.61 10.43
C LYS A 90 -27.18 -11.01 10.47
N ILE A 91 -26.70 -11.84 11.39
CA ILE A 91 -27.09 -13.24 11.54
C ILE A 91 -27.87 -13.37 12.83
N ASN A 92 -29.14 -13.76 12.76
CA ASN A 92 -29.95 -14.10 13.92
C ASN A 92 -30.17 -15.61 13.96
N VAL A 93 -29.70 -16.28 15.01
CA VAL A 93 -30.03 -17.67 15.27
C VAL A 93 -31.43 -17.70 15.87
N LEU A 94 -32.34 -18.38 15.18
CA LEU A 94 -33.76 -18.48 15.53
C LEU A 94 -34.07 -19.79 16.25
N THR A 95 -33.41 -20.89 15.89
CA THR A 95 -33.56 -22.21 16.51
C THR A 95 -32.20 -22.90 16.62
N MET A 96 -32.00 -23.76 17.63
CA MET A 96 -30.79 -24.59 17.76
C MET A 96 -31.08 -25.90 18.51
N GLY A 97 -30.47 -27.02 18.09
CA GLY A 97 -30.63 -28.35 18.68
C GLY A 97 -31.96 -29.04 18.37
N SER A 98 -32.94 -28.28 17.87
CA SER A 98 -34.23 -28.71 17.33
C SER A 98 -34.87 -27.50 16.64
N TYR A 99 -35.61 -27.71 15.55
CA TYR A 99 -36.37 -26.64 14.88
C TYR A 99 -37.49 -26.03 15.75
N ASP A 100 -37.90 -26.71 16.83
CA ASP A 100 -38.90 -26.19 17.78
C ASP A 100 -38.27 -25.40 18.93
N ASN A 101 -36.96 -25.57 19.16
CA ASN A 101 -36.26 -24.92 20.25
C ASN A 101 -35.83 -23.51 19.86
N GLN A 102 -36.72 -22.54 20.12
CA GLN A 102 -36.50 -21.13 19.78
C GLN A 102 -35.40 -20.49 20.63
N VAL A 103 -34.56 -19.70 19.98
CA VAL A 103 -33.49 -18.93 20.59
C VAL A 103 -33.43 -17.54 19.98
N SER A 104 -32.77 -16.61 20.68
CA SER A 104 -32.58 -15.24 20.22
C SER A 104 -31.13 -14.83 20.43
N LYS A 105 -30.27 -15.23 19.49
CA LYS A 105 -28.86 -14.85 19.45
C LYS A 105 -28.57 -14.11 18.15
N SER A 106 -27.83 -13.00 18.22
CA SER A 106 -27.50 -12.17 17.06
C SER A 106 -25.99 -11.97 16.96
N TYR A 107 -25.48 -12.04 15.74
CA TYR A 107 -24.09 -11.82 15.39
C TYR A 107 -24.00 -10.85 14.23
N ASN A 108 -23.00 -9.97 14.27
CA ASN A 108 -22.64 -9.10 13.16
C ASN A 108 -21.27 -9.53 12.65
N VAL A 109 -21.19 -9.82 11.36
CA VAL A 109 -19.96 -10.24 10.67
C VAL A 109 -19.76 -9.35 9.47
N ALA A 110 -18.51 -9.09 9.08
CA ALA A 110 -18.22 -8.39 7.84
C ALA A 110 -17.18 -9.15 7.02
N ILE A 111 -17.32 -9.08 5.70
CA ILE A 111 -16.39 -9.67 4.73
C ILE A 111 -16.00 -8.58 3.75
N SER A 112 -14.71 -8.34 3.63
CA SER A 112 -14.14 -7.46 2.62
C SER A 112 -13.76 -8.26 1.38
N ILE A 113 -14.18 -7.77 0.21
CA ILE A 113 -13.76 -8.28 -1.09
C ILE A 113 -12.91 -7.20 -1.75
N PRO A 114 -11.67 -7.48 -2.19
CA PRO A 114 -10.85 -6.46 -2.81
C PRO A 114 -11.52 -5.81 -4.03
N GLU A 115 -11.41 -4.49 -4.14
CA GLU A 115 -11.82 -3.71 -5.32
C GLU A 115 -10.56 -3.14 -5.98
N THR A 116 -10.52 -3.08 -7.31
CA THR A 116 -9.41 -2.51 -8.06
C THR A 116 -9.93 -1.46 -9.03
N ASP A 117 -9.51 -0.22 -8.85
CA ASP A 117 -9.90 0.91 -9.69
C ASP A 117 -8.69 1.53 -10.36
N GLN A 118 -8.86 1.94 -11.63
CA GLN A 118 -7.84 2.61 -12.43
C GLN A 118 -8.22 4.06 -12.70
N TYR A 119 -7.27 4.96 -12.47
CA TYR A 119 -7.47 6.40 -12.60
C TYR A 119 -6.45 7.00 -13.56
N GLN A 120 -6.96 7.69 -14.58
CA GLN A 120 -6.13 8.46 -15.49
C GLN A 120 -5.87 9.84 -14.89
N ILE A 121 -4.61 10.17 -14.67
CA ILE A 121 -4.17 11.46 -14.12
C ILE A 121 -3.29 12.18 -15.14
N TYR A 122 -3.13 13.49 -14.95
CA TYR A 122 -2.21 14.30 -15.73
C TYR A 122 -1.25 15.02 -14.80
N ASP A 123 0.04 14.84 -15.04
CA ASP A 123 1.12 15.53 -14.36
C ASP A 123 1.82 16.51 -15.30
N LYS A 124 2.24 17.67 -14.77
CA LYS A 124 2.94 18.70 -15.55
C LYS A 124 4.30 18.23 -16.11
N GLY A 125 5.05 17.43 -15.37
CA GLY A 125 6.37 16.95 -15.75
C GLY A 125 6.35 15.63 -16.51
N TYR A 126 5.38 14.77 -16.21
CA TYR A 126 5.32 13.40 -16.73
C TYR A 126 4.11 13.12 -17.64
N GLY A 127 3.24 14.10 -17.87
CA GLY A 127 2.09 13.96 -18.76
C GLY A 127 1.04 12.99 -18.21
N LYS A 128 0.38 12.23 -19.10
CA LYS A 128 -0.68 11.29 -18.73
C LYS A 128 -0.09 10.05 -18.03
N GLN A 129 -0.61 9.71 -16.86
CA GLN A 129 -0.25 8.52 -16.09
C GLN A 129 -1.51 7.75 -15.70
N THR A 130 -1.40 6.43 -15.51
CA THR A 130 -2.48 5.58 -15.00
C THR A 130 -2.10 5.07 -13.63
N VAL A 131 -2.80 5.53 -12.59
CA VAL A 131 -2.62 5.05 -11.21
C VAL A 131 -3.71 4.03 -10.92
N THR A 132 -3.34 2.90 -10.32
CA THR A 132 -4.31 1.90 -9.85
C THR A 132 -4.38 1.94 -8.34
N VAL A 133 -5.59 1.90 -7.77
CA VAL A 133 -5.79 1.71 -6.32
C VAL A 133 -6.48 0.37 -6.10
N ILE A 134 -5.92 -0.46 -5.23
CA ILE A 134 -6.53 -1.71 -4.77
C ILE A 134 -6.91 -1.53 -3.31
N ALA A 135 -8.21 -1.61 -3.04
CA ALA A 135 -8.76 -1.47 -1.71
C ALA A 135 -9.18 -2.82 -1.16
N TYR A 136 -8.55 -3.25 -0.06
CA TYR A 136 -8.79 -4.56 0.54
C TYR A 136 -9.83 -4.54 1.66
N TYR A 137 -10.36 -3.37 2.02
CA TYR A 137 -11.33 -3.21 3.12
C TYR A 137 -12.73 -2.86 2.62
N ASP A 138 -12.91 -1.67 2.04
CA ASP A 138 -14.16 -1.23 1.41
C ASP A 138 -13.84 -0.45 0.13
N GLN A 139 -14.85 -0.14 -0.67
CA GLN A 139 -14.71 0.66 -1.89
C GLN A 139 -14.21 2.07 -1.57
N ILE A 140 -13.36 2.60 -2.45
CA ILE A 140 -12.91 3.99 -2.37
C ILE A 140 -13.82 4.91 -3.19
N ASP A 141 -13.77 6.19 -2.88
CA ASP A 141 -14.45 7.24 -3.64
C ASP A 141 -13.59 8.51 -3.68
N ASN A 142 -14.03 9.51 -4.44
CA ASN A 142 -13.42 10.84 -4.53
C ASN A 142 -11.92 10.84 -4.85
N PHE A 143 -11.46 9.92 -5.70
CA PHE A 143 -10.08 9.90 -6.15
C PHE A 143 -9.70 11.22 -6.84
N LYS A 144 -8.59 11.83 -6.42
CA LYS A 144 -8.06 13.09 -6.95
C LYS A 144 -6.54 13.10 -6.93
N TYR A 145 -5.94 13.57 -8.04
CA TYR A 145 -4.53 13.89 -8.12
C TYR A 145 -4.33 15.42 -8.15
N ASP A 146 -3.54 15.95 -7.23
CA ASP A 146 -3.10 17.36 -7.22
C ASP A 146 -1.69 17.44 -7.83
N SER A 147 -1.58 17.97 -9.06
CA SER A 147 -0.30 18.04 -9.78
C SER A 147 0.68 19.06 -9.19
N GLU A 148 0.24 20.10 -8.48
CA GLU A 148 1.16 21.04 -7.84
C GLU A 148 1.81 20.42 -6.61
N LYS A 149 0.99 19.74 -5.80
CA LYS A 149 1.42 19.12 -4.54
C LYS A 149 1.98 17.71 -4.74
N LYS A 150 1.80 17.13 -5.93
CA LYS A 150 2.12 15.74 -6.24
C LYS A 150 1.45 14.79 -5.26
N SER A 151 0.16 15.00 -4.99
CA SER A 151 -0.58 14.19 -4.01
C SER A 151 -1.68 13.36 -4.66
N ILE A 152 -1.73 12.07 -4.30
CA ILE A 152 -2.82 11.15 -4.63
C ILE A 152 -3.74 11.12 -3.42
N ASN A 153 -5.03 11.38 -3.61
CA ASN A 153 -6.01 11.48 -2.53
C ASN A 153 -7.25 10.68 -2.88
N PHE A 154 -7.86 10.03 -1.90
CA PHE A 154 -9.11 9.30 -2.04
C PHE A 154 -9.73 9.09 -0.66
N VAL A 155 -11.02 8.80 -0.60
CA VAL A 155 -11.72 8.48 0.66
C VAL A 155 -12.17 7.04 0.67
N MET A 156 -12.28 6.44 1.85
CA MET A 156 -12.86 5.11 2.05
C MET A 156 -13.76 5.15 3.29
N PRO A 157 -15.01 4.64 3.23
CA PRO A 157 -15.86 4.51 4.41
C PRO A 157 -15.18 3.71 5.51
N PHE A 158 -15.27 4.19 6.76
CA PHE A 158 -14.73 3.43 7.89
C PHE A 158 -15.52 3.69 9.18
N ASN A 159 -15.95 2.60 9.81
CA ASN A 159 -16.60 2.68 11.11
C ASN A 159 -15.55 2.81 12.22
N TRP A 160 -15.40 4.01 12.77
CA TRP A 160 -14.46 4.29 13.86
C TRP A 160 -14.94 3.85 15.26
N SER A 161 -16.05 3.13 15.36
CA SER A 161 -16.50 2.62 16.67
C SER A 161 -15.46 1.68 17.27
N GLU A 162 -15.36 1.70 18.61
CA GLU A 162 -14.43 0.84 19.35
C GLU A 162 -14.68 -0.65 19.04
N ASP A 163 -15.94 -1.03 18.88
CA ASP A 163 -16.33 -2.41 18.53
C ASP A 163 -15.80 -2.82 17.15
N ASN A 164 -15.86 -1.93 16.16
CA ASN A 164 -15.31 -2.22 14.84
C ASN A 164 -13.78 -2.33 14.88
N ILE A 165 -13.10 -1.35 15.50
CA ILE A 165 -11.63 -1.36 15.65
C ILE A 165 -11.16 -2.60 16.43
N LYS A 166 -11.96 -3.10 17.39
CA LYS A 166 -11.65 -4.33 18.11
C LYS A 166 -11.61 -5.57 17.20
N GLN A 167 -12.48 -5.61 16.19
CA GLN A 167 -12.67 -6.74 15.27
C GLN A 167 -11.76 -6.66 14.03
N VAL A 168 -11.47 -5.45 13.53
CA VAL A 168 -10.62 -5.25 12.36
C VAL A 168 -9.16 -5.54 12.70
N LEU A 169 -8.56 -6.51 12.00
CA LEU A 169 -7.14 -6.87 12.17
C LEU A 169 -6.22 -5.81 11.54
N LEU A 170 -6.52 -5.42 10.30
CA LEU A 170 -5.83 -4.39 9.56
C LEU A 170 -6.73 -3.80 8.48
N VAL A 171 -6.38 -2.59 8.03
CA VAL A 171 -6.87 -1.99 6.78
C VAL A 171 -5.69 -1.88 5.83
N HIS A 172 -5.85 -2.39 4.61
CA HIS A 172 -4.81 -2.41 3.60
C HIS A 172 -5.28 -1.76 2.30
N GLN A 173 -4.45 -0.88 1.77
CA GLN A 173 -4.58 -0.26 0.44
C GLN A 173 -3.28 -0.45 -0.33
N GLU A 174 -3.36 -0.65 -1.64
CA GLU A 174 -2.22 -0.61 -2.55
C GLU A 174 -2.43 0.48 -3.59
N ILE A 175 -1.39 1.29 -3.81
CA ILE A 175 -1.36 2.28 -4.87
C ILE A 175 -0.29 1.84 -5.85
N LYS A 176 -0.70 1.39 -7.05
CA LYS A 176 0.21 1.08 -8.14
C LYS A 176 0.48 2.33 -8.97
N ILE A 177 1.75 2.67 -9.05
CA ILE A 177 2.28 3.88 -9.67
C ILE A 177 3.17 3.44 -10.82
N PRO A 178 2.91 3.89 -12.05
CA PRO A 178 3.68 3.45 -13.20
C PRO A 178 5.13 3.94 -13.09
N LYS A 179 6.09 3.08 -13.45
CA LYS A 179 7.52 3.42 -13.38
C LYS A 179 7.89 4.58 -14.33
N SER A 180 7.02 4.94 -15.27
CA SER A 180 7.16 6.18 -16.07
C SER A 180 6.97 7.46 -15.25
N PHE A 181 6.33 7.39 -14.08
CA PHE A 181 6.04 8.54 -13.24
C PHE A 181 7.18 8.86 -12.27
N GLY A 182 8.27 9.40 -12.80
CA GLY A 182 9.53 9.60 -12.09
C GLY A 182 9.44 10.43 -10.80
N ASP A 183 8.47 11.33 -10.69
CA ASP A 183 8.22 12.12 -9.47
C ASP A 183 7.81 11.28 -8.26
N PHE A 184 7.26 10.09 -8.48
CA PHE A 184 6.93 9.13 -7.44
C PHE A 184 8.00 8.03 -7.31
N LEU A 185 9.08 8.05 -8.10
CA LEU A 185 10.20 7.12 -7.96
C LEU A 185 11.19 7.53 -6.86
N VAL A 186 10.64 7.78 -5.67
CA VAL A 186 11.34 8.23 -4.46
C VAL A 186 11.64 7.09 -3.49
N THR A 187 12.47 7.34 -2.49
CA THR A 187 12.86 6.33 -1.48
C THR A 187 11.93 6.32 -0.27
N LYS A 188 11.04 7.31 -0.15
CA LYS A 188 10.08 7.45 0.95
C LYS A 188 8.82 8.16 0.47
N TYR A 189 7.68 7.76 1.01
CA TYR A 189 6.43 8.51 0.88
C TYR A 189 5.97 9.01 2.23
N ASP A 190 5.28 10.15 2.21
CA ASP A 190 4.50 10.62 3.34
C ASP A 190 3.02 10.33 3.06
N ALA A 191 2.38 9.61 3.98
CA ALA A 191 0.96 9.28 3.88
C ALA A 191 0.19 9.82 5.09
N TYR A 192 -1.06 10.17 4.87
CA TYR A 192 -1.95 10.75 5.87
C TYR A 192 -3.32 10.07 5.81
N VAL A 193 -3.94 9.94 6.98
CA VAL A 193 -5.38 9.62 7.10
C VAL A 193 -6.02 10.72 7.93
N ASN A 194 -7.07 11.34 7.40
CA ASN A 194 -7.79 12.42 8.08
C ASN A 194 -6.88 13.59 8.48
N GLY A 195 -5.83 13.85 7.69
CA GLY A 195 -4.81 14.87 7.96
C GLY A 195 -3.76 14.49 9.01
N ILE A 196 -3.82 13.28 9.56
CA ILE A 196 -2.86 12.77 10.54
C ILE A 196 -1.79 11.97 9.80
N LYS A 197 -0.51 12.33 9.98
CA LYS A 197 0.62 11.62 9.36
C LYS A 197 0.69 10.19 9.87
N LEU A 198 0.74 9.24 8.95
CA LEU A 198 0.97 7.84 9.24
C LEU A 198 2.44 7.60 9.60
N PRO A 199 2.74 6.65 10.51
CA PRO A 199 4.13 6.30 10.80
C PRO A 199 4.76 5.61 9.58
N ASP A 200 6.07 5.79 9.38
CA ASP A 200 6.80 5.22 8.23
C ASP A 200 6.58 3.69 8.10
N ARG A 201 6.46 2.96 9.22
CA ARG A 201 6.21 1.50 9.23
C ARG A 201 4.85 1.06 8.66
N ALA A 202 3.90 1.99 8.48
CA ALA A 202 2.62 1.71 7.84
C ALA A 202 2.71 1.79 6.30
N ILE A 203 3.86 2.20 5.77
CA ILE A 203 4.09 2.46 4.36
C ILE A 203 5.23 1.56 3.89
N THR A 204 4.98 0.70 2.91
CA THR A 204 6.05 -0.10 2.28
C THR A 204 6.06 0.08 0.77
N ILE A 205 7.25 0.01 0.19
CA ILE A 205 7.48 0.17 -1.25
C ILE A 205 7.85 -1.20 -1.82
N ASP A 206 7.13 -1.63 -2.84
CA ASP A 206 7.37 -2.84 -3.59
C ASP A 206 7.63 -2.48 -5.07
N ASP A 207 8.84 -2.78 -5.55
CA ASP A 207 9.28 -2.58 -6.95
C ASP A 207 9.33 -3.90 -7.74
N TYR A 208 8.97 -5.00 -7.10
CA TYR A 208 9.38 -6.37 -7.40
C TYR A 208 8.64 -7.02 -8.59
N SER A 209 7.36 -6.71 -8.83
CA SER A 209 6.48 -7.60 -9.62
C SER A 209 5.74 -6.99 -10.83
N SER A 210 5.94 -5.72 -11.17
CA SER A 210 5.18 -5.06 -12.24
C SER A 210 5.93 -3.98 -13.00
N ASP A 211 5.34 -3.56 -14.13
CA ASP A 211 5.63 -2.27 -14.80
C ASP A 211 5.40 -1.06 -13.86
N ASP A 212 4.72 -1.30 -12.74
CA ASP A 212 4.41 -0.33 -11.70
C ASP A 212 5.23 -0.60 -10.43
N ARG A 213 5.45 0.47 -9.66
CA ARG A 213 5.79 0.42 -8.24
C ARG A 213 4.49 0.32 -7.43
N ILE A 214 4.46 -0.53 -6.41
CA ILE A 214 3.35 -0.66 -5.49
C ILE A 214 3.71 0.01 -4.16
N VAL A 215 2.84 0.89 -3.68
CA VAL A 215 2.92 1.47 -2.33
C VAL A 215 1.83 0.84 -1.49
N HIS A 216 2.21 0.07 -0.47
CA HIS A 216 1.26 -0.51 0.47
C HIS A 216 1.06 0.45 1.64
N LEU A 217 -0.21 0.72 1.96
CA LEU A 217 -0.61 1.39 3.20
C LEU A 217 -1.30 0.35 4.07
N VAL A 218 -0.62 -0.09 5.13
CA VAL A 218 -1.11 -1.13 6.04
C VAL A 218 -1.27 -0.52 7.43
N LEU A 219 -2.53 -0.41 7.87
CA LEU A 219 -2.90 0.10 9.18
C LEU A 219 -3.37 -1.05 10.05
N TYR A 220 -2.55 -1.47 11.00
CA TYR A 220 -2.98 -2.44 12.01
C TYR A 220 -3.87 -1.77 13.05
N LYS A 221 -4.51 -2.60 13.87
CA LYS A 221 -5.36 -2.15 14.99
C LYS A 221 -4.76 -1.03 15.85
N GLN A 222 -3.45 -1.05 16.08
CA GLN A 222 -2.78 0.02 16.84
C GLN A 222 -2.86 1.36 16.10
N GLU A 223 -2.52 1.41 14.82
CA GLU A 223 -2.60 2.64 14.01
C GLU A 223 -4.04 3.14 13.91
N LEU A 224 -5.01 2.22 13.73
CA LEU A 224 -6.43 2.57 13.70
C LEU A 224 -6.89 3.19 15.02
N SER A 225 -6.45 2.64 16.16
CA SER A 225 -6.76 3.17 17.48
C SER A 225 -6.14 4.56 17.70
N ASP A 226 -4.86 4.72 17.31
CA ASP A 226 -4.16 5.99 17.41
C ASP A 226 -4.82 7.08 16.55
N LEU A 227 -5.24 6.73 15.32
CA LEU A 227 -5.99 7.63 14.43
C LEU A 227 -7.34 8.02 15.04
N ALA A 228 -8.08 7.05 15.59
CA ALA A 228 -9.38 7.29 16.23
C ALA A 228 -9.29 8.28 17.40
N ILE A 229 -8.23 8.18 18.22
CA ILE A 229 -7.96 9.08 19.34
C ILE A 229 -7.57 10.48 18.82
N LYS A 230 -6.67 10.55 17.84
CA LYS A 230 -6.10 11.82 17.35
C LYS A 230 -7.08 12.68 16.56
N GLN A 231 -8.04 12.08 15.85
CA GLN A 231 -8.96 12.85 15.00
C GLN A 231 -9.96 13.70 15.79
N GLN A 232 -10.12 13.48 17.11
CA GLN A 232 -11.00 14.20 18.06
C GLN A 232 -12.50 14.13 17.76
N THR A 233 -12.90 14.36 16.51
CA THR A 233 -14.22 14.08 15.94
C THR A 233 -14.06 12.99 14.89
N SER A 234 -14.83 11.91 15.01
CA SER A 234 -14.76 10.83 14.03
C SER A 234 -15.33 11.30 12.70
N LYS A 235 -14.46 11.49 11.69
CA LYS A 235 -14.92 11.55 10.31
C LYS A 235 -15.60 10.21 9.97
N LEU A 236 -16.58 10.20 9.08
CA LEU A 236 -17.25 8.96 8.67
C LEU A 236 -16.36 8.07 7.77
N GLU A 237 -15.26 8.63 7.28
CA GLU A 237 -14.39 8.05 6.27
C GLU A 237 -12.92 8.17 6.71
N MET A 238 -12.08 7.36 6.08
CA MET A 238 -10.63 7.55 6.00
C MET A 238 -10.34 8.39 4.76
N ASP A 239 -9.89 9.61 4.97
CA ASP A 239 -9.44 10.56 3.95
C ASP A 239 -7.94 10.40 3.76
N TYR A 240 -7.56 9.62 2.74
CA TYR A 240 -6.17 9.27 2.43
C TYR A 240 -5.50 10.36 1.59
N SER A 241 -4.24 10.64 1.91
CA SER A 241 -3.33 11.43 1.06
C SER A 241 -1.95 10.78 1.01
N LEU A 242 -1.40 10.57 -0.18
CA LEU A 242 -0.09 10.00 -0.42
C LEU A 242 0.76 10.98 -1.25
N LEU A 243 1.96 11.29 -0.77
CA LEU A 243 2.89 12.22 -1.40
C LEU A 243 4.31 11.60 -1.46
N PRO A 244 5.09 11.87 -2.51
CA PRO A 244 6.52 11.60 -2.46
C PRO A 244 7.18 12.47 -1.38
N SER A 245 8.02 11.87 -0.55
CA SER A 245 8.72 12.60 0.50
C SER A 245 9.96 13.31 -0.04
N ASN A 246 10.28 14.47 0.54
CA ASN A 246 11.56 15.14 0.32
C ASN A 246 12.69 14.56 1.20
N GLU A 247 12.33 13.73 2.18
CA GLU A 247 13.27 12.98 2.99
C GLU A 247 13.71 11.70 2.29
N THR A 248 14.89 11.21 2.64
CA THR A 248 15.41 9.95 2.11
C THR A 248 15.03 8.78 3.02
N GLY A 249 14.37 7.76 2.47
CA GLY A 249 13.96 6.54 3.18
C GLY A 249 14.92 5.38 2.98
N PHE A 250 16.18 5.54 3.40
CA PHE A 250 17.15 4.44 3.33
C PHE A 250 17.29 3.67 4.65
N PRO A 251 17.67 2.39 4.58
CA PRO A 251 17.77 1.57 3.36
C PRO A 251 16.39 1.17 2.83
N MET A 252 16.29 1.00 1.53
CA MET A 252 15.16 0.27 0.92
C MET A 252 15.40 -1.23 1.06
N VAL A 253 14.35 -2.00 1.32
CA VAL A 253 14.45 -3.44 1.51
C VAL A 253 13.47 -4.15 0.59
N GLN A 254 13.95 -5.16 -0.14
CA GLN A 254 13.12 -6.01 -0.99
C GLN A 254 13.43 -7.48 -0.77
N PHE A 255 12.40 -8.33 -0.88
CA PHE A 255 12.62 -9.77 -0.98
C PHE A 255 13.05 -10.14 -2.40
N THR A 256 13.84 -11.20 -2.49
CA THR A 256 14.12 -11.86 -3.76
C THR A 256 12.90 -12.60 -4.31
N ARG A 257 12.93 -12.93 -5.61
CA ARG A 257 11.76 -13.52 -6.28
C ARG A 257 11.24 -14.83 -5.73
N ASN A 258 12.15 -15.64 -5.25
CA ASN A 258 11.86 -16.89 -4.58
C ASN A 258 11.84 -16.76 -3.04
N ALA A 259 11.84 -15.53 -2.51
CA ALA A 259 11.93 -15.21 -1.09
C ALA A 259 13.15 -15.81 -0.37
N GLN A 260 14.19 -16.23 -1.10
CA GLN A 260 15.38 -16.87 -0.55
C GLN A 260 16.24 -15.91 0.28
N PHE A 261 16.29 -14.65 -0.13
CA PHE A 261 17.03 -13.57 0.53
C PHE A 261 16.19 -12.29 0.61
N LYS A 262 16.59 -11.39 1.51
CA LYS A 262 16.24 -9.96 1.49
C LYS A 262 17.46 -9.16 1.02
N VAL A 263 17.25 -8.15 0.18
CA VAL A 263 18.28 -7.19 -0.22
C VAL A 263 17.96 -5.85 0.44
N SER A 264 18.93 -5.32 1.18
CA SER A 264 18.90 -3.96 1.73
C SER A 264 19.78 -3.07 0.85
N LEU A 265 19.27 -1.93 0.38
CA LEU A 265 19.95 -1.04 -0.56
C LEU A 265 19.81 0.42 -0.14
N SER A 266 20.91 1.15 -0.19
CA SER A 266 20.95 2.62 -0.12
C SER A 266 21.95 3.17 -1.14
N TRP A 267 21.91 4.47 -1.41
CA TRP A 267 22.88 5.09 -2.31
C TRP A 267 23.19 6.55 -1.96
N ASP A 268 24.36 7.01 -2.38
CA ASP A 268 24.83 8.38 -2.20
C ASP A 268 25.43 8.92 -3.52
N PRO A 269 25.06 10.12 -3.99
CA PRO A 269 24.06 11.03 -3.40
C PRO A 269 22.62 10.48 -3.53
N PRO A 270 21.68 10.84 -2.62
CA PRO A 270 20.29 10.37 -2.67
C PRO A 270 19.58 10.69 -3.99
N LYS A 271 19.96 11.80 -4.63
CA LYS A 271 19.53 12.17 -5.98
C LYS A 271 20.58 11.72 -7.01
N ILE A 272 20.24 10.68 -7.76
CA ILE A 272 21.09 10.16 -8.84
C ILE A 272 21.09 11.16 -10.00
N THR A 273 22.27 11.64 -10.38
CA THR A 273 22.43 12.70 -11.38
C THR A 273 23.28 12.21 -12.56
N ALA A 274 22.85 12.52 -13.78
CA ALA A 274 23.57 12.17 -15.00
C ALA A 274 24.99 12.76 -15.00
N GLY A 275 25.98 11.99 -15.45
CA GLY A 275 27.38 12.43 -15.53
C GLY A 275 28.12 12.47 -14.19
N SER A 276 27.50 12.01 -13.10
CA SER A 276 28.09 11.96 -11.76
C SER A 276 28.29 10.52 -11.27
N ASN A 277 29.08 10.35 -10.22
CA ASN A 277 29.24 9.06 -9.57
C ASN A 277 28.16 8.88 -8.49
N THR A 278 27.60 7.69 -8.42
CA THR A 278 26.72 7.25 -7.34
C THR A 278 27.29 5.98 -6.71
N SER A 279 27.43 5.98 -5.39
CA SER A 279 27.84 4.80 -4.63
C SER A 279 26.61 4.11 -4.07
N PHE A 280 26.46 2.82 -4.37
CA PHE A 280 25.40 1.96 -3.86
C PHE A 280 25.95 1.11 -2.73
N PHE A 281 25.26 1.11 -1.60
CA PHE A 281 25.60 0.36 -0.40
C PHE A 281 24.52 -0.70 -0.17
N PHE A 282 24.91 -1.97 -0.01
CA PHE A 282 23.92 -3.03 0.10
C PHE A 282 24.35 -4.19 1.00
N LYS A 283 23.34 -4.91 1.49
CA LYS A 283 23.48 -6.19 2.20
C LYS A 283 22.51 -7.21 1.64
N ILE A 284 22.94 -8.47 1.65
CA ILE A 284 22.09 -9.63 1.37
C ILE A 284 21.85 -10.34 2.69
N LEU A 285 20.60 -10.30 3.13
CA LEU A 285 20.16 -10.68 4.47
C LEU A 285 19.39 -12.00 4.41
N ASP A 286 19.46 -12.76 5.50
CA ASP A 286 18.55 -13.86 5.73
C ASP A 286 17.11 -13.32 5.87
N PRO A 287 16.13 -13.91 5.16
CA PRO A 287 14.76 -13.39 5.17
C PRO A 287 14.03 -13.61 6.50
N TYR A 288 14.46 -14.58 7.32
CA TYR A 288 13.79 -14.99 8.55
C TYR A 288 14.51 -14.54 9.82
N LEU A 289 15.79 -14.17 9.73
CA LEU A 289 16.58 -13.67 10.85
C LEU A 289 16.65 -12.13 10.82
N ILE A 290 16.52 -11.51 11.98
CA ILE A 290 16.46 -10.05 12.09
C ILE A 290 17.86 -9.48 11.85
N ASN A 291 18.00 -8.67 10.79
CA ASN A 291 19.21 -7.91 10.45
C ASN A 291 20.49 -8.75 10.33
N GLN A 292 20.36 -10.05 10.01
CA GLN A 292 21.50 -10.94 9.86
C GLN A 292 21.84 -11.16 8.38
N THR A 293 23.12 -11.12 8.05
CA THR A 293 23.61 -11.45 6.70
C THR A 293 23.32 -12.90 6.33
N ALA A 294 23.08 -13.17 5.05
CA ALA A 294 22.90 -14.53 4.53
C ALA A 294 24.24 -15.26 4.26
N GLY A 295 25.34 -14.80 4.86
CA GLY A 295 26.69 -15.25 4.53
C GLY A 295 27.28 -14.60 3.27
N ALA A 296 28.33 -15.23 2.74
CA ALA A 296 28.89 -14.88 1.45
C ALA A 296 27.96 -15.32 0.31
N VAL A 297 27.44 -14.34 -0.44
CA VAL A 297 26.49 -14.56 -1.53
C VAL A 297 27.05 -13.95 -2.80
N GLY A 298 27.24 -14.79 -3.83
CA GLY A 298 27.55 -14.32 -5.18
C GLY A 298 26.36 -13.55 -5.77
N TYR A 299 26.60 -12.48 -6.51
CA TYR A 299 25.57 -11.64 -7.09
C TYR A 299 25.98 -11.10 -8.46
N ASP A 300 24.98 -10.82 -9.30
CA ASP A 300 25.09 -9.97 -10.47
C ASP A 300 24.34 -8.66 -10.20
N PHE A 301 25.01 -7.53 -10.38
CA PHE A 301 24.44 -6.19 -10.19
C PHE A 301 24.35 -5.47 -11.52
N SER A 302 23.18 -4.92 -11.81
CA SER A 302 22.90 -4.17 -13.05
C SER A 302 22.21 -2.84 -12.75
N ILE A 303 22.61 -1.77 -13.45
CA ILE A 303 21.79 -0.57 -13.60
C ILE A 303 21.19 -0.60 -15.00
N ILE A 304 19.87 -0.55 -15.09
CA ILE A 304 19.12 -0.66 -16.35
C ILE A 304 18.39 0.65 -16.59
N ALA A 305 18.59 1.24 -17.76
CA ALA A 305 17.89 2.44 -18.22
C ALA A 305 17.31 2.16 -19.62
N ASN A 306 16.07 2.56 -19.88
CA ASN A 306 15.40 2.32 -21.18
C ASN A 306 15.49 0.86 -21.64
N HIS A 307 15.27 -0.09 -20.72
CA HIS A 307 15.34 -1.54 -20.96
C HIS A 307 16.73 -2.06 -21.40
N LYS A 308 17.79 -1.28 -21.21
CA LYS A 308 19.16 -1.68 -21.53
C LYS A 308 20.07 -1.50 -20.32
N PRO A 309 20.95 -2.48 -20.01
CA PRO A 309 21.97 -2.28 -18.99
C PRO A 309 22.90 -1.14 -19.38
N ILE A 310 23.08 -0.18 -18.47
CA ILE A 310 24.07 0.91 -18.58
C ILE A 310 25.28 0.69 -17.66
N PHE A 311 25.17 -0.25 -16.72
CA PHE A 311 26.27 -0.72 -15.88
C PHE A 311 26.00 -2.17 -15.47
N GLN A 312 27.04 -3.00 -15.41
CA GLN A 312 26.96 -4.37 -14.91
C GLN A 312 28.23 -4.72 -14.13
N LYS A 313 28.08 -5.46 -13.03
CA LYS A 313 29.20 -5.97 -12.22
C LYS A 313 28.76 -7.20 -11.44
N SER A 314 29.58 -8.25 -11.45
CA SER A 314 29.40 -9.41 -10.57
C SER A 314 30.33 -9.35 -9.38
N GLY A 315 29.95 -9.98 -8.27
CA GLY A 315 30.78 -10.04 -7.08
C GLY A 315 30.30 -11.08 -6.07
N VAL A 316 30.90 -11.07 -4.88
CA VAL A 316 30.49 -11.89 -3.73
C VAL A 316 30.45 -10.97 -2.52
N THR A 317 29.39 -11.03 -1.72
CA THR A 317 29.29 -10.25 -0.48
C THR A 317 30.29 -10.73 0.56
N THR A 318 30.74 -9.81 1.42
CA THR A 318 31.41 -10.20 2.67
C THR A 318 30.38 -10.70 3.68
N ASP A 319 30.72 -11.74 4.44
CA ASP A 319 29.92 -12.19 5.58
C ASP A 319 30.21 -11.30 6.80
N SER A 320 29.75 -10.05 6.73
CA SER A 320 29.96 -9.04 7.76
C SER A 320 28.82 -8.03 7.78
N ASP A 321 28.64 -7.38 8.93
CA ASP A 321 27.64 -6.33 9.08
C ASP A 321 27.99 -5.02 8.33
N THR A 322 29.12 -4.95 7.65
CA THR A 322 29.51 -3.80 6.83
C THR A 322 28.85 -3.85 5.45
N ASP A 323 28.37 -2.71 4.96
CA ASP A 323 27.77 -2.65 3.63
C ASP A 323 28.79 -2.99 2.53
N ASN A 324 28.33 -3.76 1.54
CA ASN A 324 29.06 -3.93 0.29
C ASN A 324 28.84 -2.68 -0.57
N THR A 325 29.89 -2.20 -1.24
CA THR A 325 29.84 -0.94 -2.00
C THR A 325 30.13 -1.14 -3.48
N ILE A 326 29.30 -0.53 -4.34
CA ILE A 326 29.55 -0.43 -5.78
C ILE A 326 29.41 1.04 -6.18
N THR A 327 30.48 1.66 -6.65
CA THR A 327 30.44 2.99 -7.25
C THR A 327 30.23 2.88 -8.76
N VAL A 328 29.23 3.59 -9.26
CA VAL A 328 28.83 3.64 -10.67
C VAL A 328 28.96 5.05 -11.19
N SER A 329 29.64 5.23 -12.32
CA SER A 329 29.60 6.49 -13.08
C SER A 329 28.37 6.51 -13.97
N ILE A 330 27.38 7.34 -13.64
CA ILE A 330 26.13 7.45 -14.40
C ILE A 330 26.42 8.16 -15.73
N PRO A 331 26.05 7.59 -16.90
CA PRO A 331 26.27 8.23 -18.19
C PRO A 331 25.65 9.62 -18.26
N ALA A 332 26.35 10.57 -18.90
CA ALA A 332 25.88 11.96 -19.01
C ALA A 332 24.57 12.11 -19.82
N ASN A 333 24.25 11.12 -20.65
CA ASN A 333 23.02 11.07 -21.44
C ASN A 333 21.92 10.19 -20.79
N ALA A 334 22.16 9.62 -19.62
CA ALA A 334 21.14 8.85 -18.92
C ALA A 334 20.14 9.80 -18.25
N THR A 335 18.85 9.61 -18.51
CA THR A 335 17.78 10.43 -17.95
C THR A 335 16.54 9.59 -17.71
N GLY A 336 15.77 9.94 -16.68
CA GLY A 336 14.49 9.29 -16.40
C GLY A 336 14.61 8.03 -15.54
N PRO A 337 13.58 7.18 -15.52
CA PRO A 337 13.52 6.00 -14.66
C PRO A 337 14.67 5.02 -14.91
N ILE A 338 15.19 4.45 -13.83
CA ILE A 338 16.18 3.37 -13.85
C ILE A 338 15.76 2.26 -12.90
N THR A 339 16.18 1.05 -13.25
CA THR A 339 16.10 -0.13 -12.37
C THR A 339 17.50 -0.46 -11.86
N ILE A 340 17.61 -0.66 -10.55
CA ILE A 340 18.79 -1.19 -9.87
C ILE A 340 18.47 -2.65 -9.55
N ALA A 341 19.12 -3.58 -10.25
CA ALA A 341 18.81 -5.00 -10.18
C ALA A 341 19.95 -5.78 -9.52
N PHE A 342 19.57 -6.67 -8.61
CA PHE A 342 20.39 -7.77 -8.12
C PHE A 342 19.85 -9.07 -8.70
N GLU A 343 20.68 -9.83 -9.38
CA GLU A 343 20.32 -11.02 -10.13
C GLU A 343 21.22 -12.20 -9.72
N ASN A 344 20.76 -13.42 -10.01
CA ASN A 344 21.52 -14.66 -9.81
C ASN A 344 22.13 -14.82 -8.41
N LEU A 345 21.42 -14.38 -7.35
CA LEU A 345 21.96 -14.45 -5.99
C LEU A 345 22.24 -15.90 -5.59
N LYS A 346 23.48 -16.16 -5.17
CA LYS A 346 24.01 -17.51 -4.88
C LYS A 346 23.89 -18.47 -6.09
N GLY A 347 23.98 -17.94 -7.32
CA GLY A 347 23.87 -18.72 -8.56
C GLY A 347 22.45 -19.17 -8.90
N ASN A 348 21.43 -18.62 -8.24
CA ASN A 348 20.03 -18.96 -8.49
C ASN A 348 19.33 -17.88 -9.33
N SER A 349 18.92 -18.22 -10.55
CA SER A 349 18.24 -17.29 -11.48
C SER A 349 16.88 -16.77 -10.98
N PHE A 350 16.27 -17.45 -10.01
CA PHE A 350 15.04 -16.98 -9.35
C PHE A 350 15.30 -16.19 -8.07
N ALA A 351 16.57 -16.04 -7.66
CA ALA A 351 16.94 -15.20 -6.53
C ALA A 351 17.41 -13.85 -7.04
N GLY A 352 16.47 -12.99 -7.40
CA GLY A 352 16.74 -11.61 -7.83
C GLY A 352 15.82 -10.61 -7.13
N ALA A 353 16.27 -9.37 -6.99
CA ALA A 353 15.54 -8.25 -6.39
C ALA A 353 15.77 -6.97 -7.21
N GLU A 354 14.75 -6.14 -7.31
CA GLU A 354 14.77 -4.91 -8.10
C GLU A 354 14.34 -3.72 -7.26
N PHE A 355 14.98 -2.58 -7.52
CA PHE A 355 14.63 -1.27 -6.96
C PHE A 355 14.52 -0.26 -8.09
N THR A 356 13.61 0.70 -7.95
CA THR A 356 13.43 1.75 -8.97
C THR A 356 13.88 3.12 -8.44
N SER A 357 14.51 3.91 -9.30
CA SER A 357 14.82 5.32 -9.03
C SER A 357 14.77 6.15 -10.32
N VAL A 358 15.10 7.43 -10.24
CA VAL A 358 15.10 8.36 -11.38
C VAL A 358 16.46 9.05 -11.50
N VAL A 359 17.03 9.04 -12.70
CA VAL A 359 18.21 9.84 -13.04
C VAL A 359 17.75 11.23 -13.43
N SER A 360 18.19 12.21 -12.67
CA SER A 360 17.96 13.63 -12.95
C SER A 360 19.07 14.21 -13.83
N ASN A 361 18.70 15.16 -14.68
CA ASN A 361 19.70 16.03 -15.31
C ASN A 361 20.40 16.88 -14.25
N PRO A 362 21.69 17.19 -14.42
CA PRO A 362 22.35 18.20 -13.60
C PRO A 362 21.54 19.49 -13.74
N SER A 363 21.06 20.01 -12.60
CA SER A 363 20.42 21.32 -12.59
C SER A 363 21.45 22.33 -13.09
N PRO A 364 21.13 23.22 -14.05
CA PRO A 364 22.02 24.34 -14.34
C PRO A 364 22.09 25.16 -13.05
N VAL A 365 23.19 25.02 -12.31
CA VAL A 365 23.52 25.99 -11.27
C VAL A 365 23.64 27.31 -12.01
N PRO A 366 22.88 28.36 -11.66
CA PRO A 366 23.09 29.67 -12.26
C PRO A 366 24.54 30.05 -11.99
N GLU A 367 25.38 30.04 -13.03
CA GLU A 367 26.68 30.67 -12.95
C GLU A 367 26.40 32.16 -12.78
N PHE A 368 26.46 32.65 -11.54
CA PHE A 368 26.57 34.08 -11.33
C PHE A 368 27.89 34.49 -11.97
N PRO A 369 27.90 35.31 -13.04
CA PRO A 369 29.15 35.70 -13.66
C PRO A 369 30.00 36.38 -12.60
N PHE A 370 31.27 35.98 -12.47
CA PHE A 370 32.21 36.51 -11.44
C PHE A 370 32.19 38.05 -11.34
N SER A 371 31.91 38.74 -12.45
CA SER A 371 31.72 40.19 -12.51
C SER A 371 30.58 40.70 -11.62
N SER A 372 29.46 39.97 -11.52
CA SER A 372 28.32 40.33 -10.66
C SER A 372 28.63 40.18 -9.16
N MET A 373 29.44 39.18 -8.78
CA MET A 373 29.93 39.03 -7.41
C MET A 373 30.91 40.14 -7.02
N ILE A 374 31.78 40.57 -7.94
CA ILE A 374 32.70 41.70 -7.73
C ILE A 374 31.92 43.01 -7.53
N ILE A 375 30.88 43.25 -8.34
CA ILE A 375 30.02 44.44 -8.20
C ILE A 375 29.30 44.41 -6.84
N LEU A 376 28.81 43.26 -6.39
CA LEU A 376 28.18 43.12 -5.08
C LEU A 376 29.17 43.41 -3.93
N LEU A 377 30.43 42.98 -4.06
CA LEU A 377 31.48 43.23 -3.07
C LEU A 377 31.88 44.72 -3.01
N ILE A 378 31.98 45.39 -4.16
CA ILE A 378 32.28 46.82 -4.25
C ILE A 378 31.12 47.66 -3.70
N THR A 379 29.87 47.28 -3.98
CA THR A 379 28.70 47.98 -3.44
C THR A 379 28.58 47.81 -1.92
N PHE A 380 28.85 46.60 -1.39
CA PHE A 380 28.85 46.39 0.06
C PHE A 380 29.96 47.18 0.79
N THR A 381 31.17 47.19 0.23
CA THR A 381 32.31 47.93 0.82
C THR A 381 32.10 49.44 0.76
N THR A 382 31.54 49.97 -0.33
CA THR A 382 31.21 51.40 -0.43
C THR A 382 30.10 51.82 0.54
N ILE A 383 29.07 50.99 0.74
CA ILE A 383 28.00 51.26 1.74
C ILE A 383 28.57 51.30 3.16
N ILE A 384 29.48 50.37 3.50
CA ILE A 384 30.14 50.33 4.82
C ILE A 384 31.06 51.55 5.01
N LEU A 385 31.77 51.98 3.96
CA LEU A 385 32.61 53.18 4.03
C LEU A 385 31.77 54.44 4.23
N PHE A 386 30.66 54.58 3.48
CA PHE A 386 29.75 55.71 3.58
C PHE A 386 29.02 55.76 4.93
N SER A 387 28.65 54.61 5.50
CA SER A 387 28.00 54.56 6.82
C SER A 387 28.98 54.96 7.94
N LYS A 388 30.25 54.55 7.86
CA LYS A 388 31.30 55.00 8.78
C LYS A 388 31.63 56.48 8.65
N LEU A 389 31.66 57.03 7.43
CA LEU A 389 31.89 58.46 7.19
C LEU A 389 30.76 59.34 7.74
N ARG A 390 29.49 58.89 7.62
CA ARG A 390 28.34 59.57 8.23
C ARG A 390 28.42 59.61 9.77
N GLN A 391 28.89 58.54 10.40
CA GLN A 391 29.08 58.48 11.85
C GLN A 391 30.17 59.44 12.36
N PHE A 392 31.21 59.71 11.57
CA PHE A 392 32.24 60.69 11.91
C PHE A 392 31.76 62.14 11.75
N SER A 393 30.87 62.42 10.79
CA SER A 393 30.31 63.77 10.61
C SER A 393 29.32 64.21 11.70
N SER A 394 28.78 63.27 12.49
CA SER A 394 27.88 63.57 13.62
C SER A 394 28.60 63.84 14.96
N PHE A 395 29.94 63.83 14.98
CA PHE A 395 30.75 64.14 16.18
C PHE A 395 31.25 65.59 16.24
N PHE A 396 30.95 66.41 15.23
CA PHE A 396 31.27 67.84 15.20
C PHE A 396 30.02 68.67 14.91
N VAL A 397 29.12 68.77 15.90
CA VAL A 397 28.18 69.89 16.08
C VAL A 397 28.10 70.21 17.57
#